data_AF-A0A2E9BTH9-F1
#
_entry.id   AF-A0A2E9BTH9-F1
#
_cell.length_a   1.000
_cell.length_b   1.000
_cell.length_c   1.000
_cell.angle_alpha   90.00
_cell.angle_beta   90.00
_cell.angle_gamma   90.00
#
_symmetry.space_group_name_H-M   'P 1'
#
loop_
_entity.id
_entity.type
_entity.pdbx_description
1 polymer ?
#
loop_
_entity_poly.entity_id
_entity_poly.type
_entity_poly.pdbx_seq_one_letter_code
_entity_poly.pdbx_strand_id
1 'polypeptide(L)'
;MARRLTHALLLLQQLSYAHTLCEFQRLCERCGRVSPSSAEIAKSFRRMTECERRWARCREGLAAADMAALRVLRALDLQRLLESAHVRLGSWSDASSMDRMPASHLFEWVSHDCEKLELAQLEDAMSPAEAAIYVQSLDRLQG
;
A
#
# COMPACT_ATOMS: atom_id res chain seq x y z
N MET A 1 19.51 -14.60 -2.80
CA MET A 1 18.37 -14.06 -3.57
C MET A 1 17.16 -13.82 -2.65
N ALA A 2 16.60 -14.84 -1.99
CA ALA A 2 15.42 -14.71 -1.11
C ALA A 2 15.49 -13.56 -0.07
N ARG A 3 16.58 -13.44 0.70
CA ARG A 3 16.74 -12.36 1.70
C ARG A 3 16.68 -10.94 1.10
N ARG A 4 17.14 -10.75 -0.14
CA ARG A 4 17.10 -9.44 -0.81
C ARG A 4 15.69 -9.08 -1.25
N LEU A 5 14.95 -10.03 -1.84
CA LEU A 5 13.55 -9.84 -2.22
C LEU A 5 12.67 -9.60 -1.00
N THR A 6 12.87 -10.34 0.10
CA THR A 6 12.15 -10.09 1.37
C THR A 6 12.42 -8.69 1.89
N HIS A 7 13.68 -8.24 1.90
CA HIS A 7 14.02 -6.88 2.33
C HIS A 7 13.38 -5.82 1.42
N ALA A 8 13.43 -6.01 0.10
CA ALA A 8 12.81 -5.12 -0.87
C ALA A 8 11.28 -5.04 -0.69
N LEU A 9 10.61 -6.16 -0.45
CA LEU A 9 9.18 -6.22 -0.18
C LEU A 9 8.82 -5.46 1.10
N LEU A 10 9.60 -5.65 2.17
CA LEU A 10 9.42 -4.91 3.42
C LEU A 10 9.57 -3.40 3.23
N LEU A 11 10.51 -2.95 2.39
CA LEU A 11 10.68 -1.54 2.08
C LEU A 11 9.48 -0.96 1.31
N LEU A 12 8.93 -1.71 0.35
CA LEU A 12 7.72 -1.32 -0.36
C LEU A 12 6.53 -1.22 0.59
N GLN A 13 6.32 -2.22 1.46
CA GLN A 13 5.27 -2.19 2.48
C GLN A 13 5.40 -0.97 3.41
N GLN A 14 6.63 -0.63 3.82
CA GLN A 14 6.90 0.56 4.64
C GLN A 14 6.59 1.87 3.89
N LEU A 15 6.90 1.92 2.60
CA LEU A 15 6.61 3.06 1.74
C LEU A 15 5.09 3.24 1.55
N SER A 16 4.36 2.18 1.21
CA SER A 16 2.90 2.23 1.03
C SER A 16 2.19 2.63 2.32
N TYR A 17 2.64 2.14 3.48
CA TYR A 17 2.14 2.61 4.78
C TYR A 17 2.40 4.11 4.99
N ALA A 18 3.61 4.60 4.67
CA ALA A 18 3.94 6.01 4.85
C ALA A 18 3.12 6.91 3.90
N HIS A 19 2.84 6.46 2.68
CA HIS A 19 1.98 7.14 1.73
C HIS A 19 0.52 7.19 2.24
N THR A 20 -0.01 6.05 2.69
CA THR A 20 -1.35 5.95 3.30
C THR A 20 -1.51 6.91 4.47
N LEU A 21 -0.49 7.01 5.34
CA LEU A 21 -0.49 7.93 6.46
C LEU A 21 -0.55 9.41 6.01
N CYS A 22 0.17 9.77 4.95
CA CYS A 22 0.13 11.13 4.41
C CYS A 22 -1.25 11.45 3.80
N GLU A 23 -1.83 10.52 3.03
CA GLU A 23 -3.16 10.69 2.45
C GLU A 23 -4.26 10.77 3.51
N PHE A 24 -4.16 9.95 4.55
CA PHE A 24 -5.05 9.99 5.70
C PHE A 24 -5.03 11.37 6.38
N GLN A 25 -3.85 11.95 6.57
CA GLN A 25 -3.71 13.28 7.18
C GLN A 25 -4.26 14.40 6.29
N ARG A 26 -3.98 14.35 4.98
CA ARG A 26 -4.57 15.27 3.99
C ARG A 26 -6.09 15.21 3.99
N LEU A 27 -6.65 14.01 4.13
CA LEU A 27 -8.10 13.84 4.21
C LEU A 27 -8.68 14.37 5.52
N CYS A 28 -8.03 14.12 6.66
CA CYS A 28 -8.45 14.68 7.95
C CYS A 28 -8.49 16.22 7.92
N GLU A 29 -7.47 16.86 7.33
CA GLU A 29 -7.41 18.32 7.17
C GLU A 29 -8.57 18.84 6.30
N ARG A 30 -8.82 18.21 5.14
CA ARG A 30 -9.92 18.58 4.24
C ARG A 30 -11.31 18.41 4.87
N CYS A 31 -11.49 17.41 5.70
CA CYS A 31 -12.76 17.15 6.39
C CYS A 31 -12.98 18.02 7.64
N GLY A 32 -12.04 18.90 8.00
CA GLY A 32 -12.14 19.74 9.19
C GLY A 32 -12.14 18.93 10.50
N ARG A 33 -11.60 17.71 10.49
CA ARG A 33 -11.36 16.93 11.71
C ARG A 33 -10.32 17.64 12.56
N VAL A 34 -10.20 17.26 13.84
CA VAL A 34 -9.08 17.71 14.68
C VAL A 34 -7.80 17.41 13.91
N SER A 35 -7.24 18.47 13.33
CA SER A 35 -6.14 18.33 12.39
C SER A 35 -4.94 17.88 13.18
N PRO A 36 -4.17 16.87 12.69
CA PRO A 36 -2.88 16.59 13.27
C PRO A 36 -2.09 17.89 13.33
N SER A 37 -1.36 18.09 14.41
CA SER A 37 -0.49 19.26 14.56
C SER A 37 0.43 19.37 13.33
N SER A 38 0.82 20.58 12.96
CA SER A 38 1.80 20.81 11.89
C SER A 38 3.06 19.94 12.04
N ALA A 39 3.45 19.63 13.29
CA ALA A 39 4.53 18.72 13.62
C ALA A 39 4.27 17.25 13.23
N GLU A 40 3.04 16.75 13.38
CA GLU A 40 2.65 15.37 13.01
C GLU A 40 2.57 15.19 11.49
N ILE A 41 2.07 16.20 10.78
CA ILE A 41 2.08 16.26 9.32
C ILE A 41 3.54 16.23 8.83
N ALA A 42 4.38 17.13 9.35
CA ALA A 42 5.81 17.18 9.01
C ALA A 42 6.54 15.87 9.36
N LYS A 43 6.16 15.17 10.44
CA LYS A 43 6.72 13.86 10.80
C LYS A 43 6.37 12.79 9.77
N SER A 44 5.16 12.82 9.24
CA SER A 44 4.66 11.80 8.28
C SER A 44 5.29 12.00 6.91
N PHE A 45 5.39 13.25 6.44
CA PHE A 45 6.15 13.58 5.24
C PHE A 45 7.63 13.17 5.36
N ARG A 46 8.30 13.46 6.48
CA ARG A 46 9.69 13.00 6.70
C ARG A 46 9.81 11.48 6.64
N ARG A 47 8.85 10.74 7.21
CA ARG A 47 8.83 9.28 7.14
C ARG A 47 8.67 8.80 5.70
N MET A 48 7.77 9.39 4.93
CA MET A 48 7.56 9.07 3.51
C MET A 48 8.86 9.28 2.71
N THR A 49 9.48 10.45 2.81
CA THR A 49 10.74 10.76 2.12
C THR A 49 11.88 9.81 2.50
N GLU A 50 11.96 9.40 3.76
CA GLU A 50 12.96 8.42 4.19
C GLU A 50 12.68 7.01 3.61
N CYS A 51 11.43 6.59 3.59
CA CYS A 51 11.03 5.33 2.94
C CYS A 51 11.33 5.35 1.44
N GLU A 52 11.02 6.43 0.74
CA GLU A 52 11.34 6.62 -0.69
C GLU A 52 12.84 6.52 -0.93
N ARG A 53 13.66 7.18 -0.11
CA ARG A 53 15.12 7.14 -0.21
C ARG A 53 15.67 5.73 0.01
N ARG A 54 15.18 5.03 1.04
CA ARG A 54 15.59 3.65 1.34
C ARG A 54 15.20 2.70 0.22
N TRP A 55 14.00 2.87 -0.34
CA TRP A 55 13.55 2.10 -1.49
C TRP A 55 14.40 2.38 -2.74
N ALA A 56 14.63 3.65 -3.08
CA ALA A 56 15.45 4.04 -4.22
C ALA A 56 16.85 3.41 -4.16
N ARG A 57 17.50 3.49 -3.01
CA ARG A 57 18.82 2.87 -2.78
C ARG A 57 18.78 1.35 -2.90
N CYS A 58 17.74 0.70 -2.37
CA CYS A 58 17.60 -0.75 -2.50
C CYS A 58 17.38 -1.16 -3.97
N ARG A 59 16.58 -0.39 -4.70
CA ARG A 59 16.21 -0.64 -6.10
C ARG A 59 17.42 -0.61 -7.05
N GLU A 60 18.38 0.29 -6.82
CA GLU A 60 19.61 0.39 -7.61
C GLU A 60 20.43 -0.90 -7.62
N GLY A 61 20.32 -1.74 -6.59
CA GLY A 61 21.03 -3.01 -6.47
C GLY A 61 20.26 -4.24 -6.95
N LEU A 62 19.04 -4.08 -7.47
CA LEU A 62 18.19 -5.19 -7.91
C LEU A 62 18.36 -5.44 -9.42
N ALA A 63 18.58 -6.71 -9.78
CA ALA A 63 18.55 -7.11 -11.18
C ALA A 63 17.12 -7.03 -11.76
N ALA A 64 16.99 -6.94 -13.08
CA ALA A 64 15.67 -6.91 -13.74
C ALA A 64 14.79 -8.11 -13.36
N ALA A 65 15.38 -9.32 -13.25
CA ALA A 65 14.67 -10.51 -12.81
C ALA A 65 14.19 -10.42 -11.35
N ASP A 66 14.97 -9.81 -10.46
CA ASP A 66 14.56 -9.59 -9.07
C ASP A 66 13.42 -8.57 -9.00
N MET A 67 13.47 -7.51 -9.82
CA MET A 67 12.39 -6.53 -9.93
C MET A 67 11.09 -7.14 -10.44
N ALA A 68 11.17 -8.01 -11.45
CA ALA A 68 10.03 -8.77 -11.96
C ALA A 68 9.39 -9.64 -10.87
N ALA A 69 10.21 -10.44 -10.17
CA ALA A 69 9.76 -11.27 -9.07
C ALA A 69 9.15 -10.45 -7.93
N LEU A 70 9.76 -9.32 -7.59
CA LEU A 70 9.25 -8.41 -6.55
C LEU A 70 7.90 -7.81 -6.92
N ARG A 71 7.70 -7.41 -8.18
CA ARG A 71 6.41 -6.87 -8.68
C ARG A 71 5.28 -7.89 -8.48
N VAL A 72 5.51 -9.13 -8.91
CA VAL A 72 4.54 -10.22 -8.72
C VAL A 72 4.28 -10.50 -7.24
N LEU A 73 5.34 -10.59 -6.42
CA LEU A 73 5.20 -10.81 -4.97
C LEU A 73 4.40 -9.69 -4.29
N ARG A 74 4.65 -8.43 -4.66
CA ARG A 74 3.94 -7.28 -4.10
C ARG A 74 2.47 -7.26 -4.52
N ALA A 75 2.17 -7.59 -5.78
CA ALA A 75 0.79 -7.70 -6.25
C ALA A 75 0.01 -8.79 -5.49
N LEU A 76 0.63 -9.96 -5.26
CA LEU A 76 0.02 -11.03 -4.45
C LEU A 76 -0.20 -10.62 -2.99
N ASP A 77 0.71 -9.86 -2.40
CA ASP A 77 0.57 -9.31 -1.05
C ASP A 77 -0.61 -8.32 -0.97
N LEU A 78 -0.74 -7.44 -1.96
CA LEU A 78 -1.87 -6.49 -2.05
C LEU A 78 -3.20 -7.20 -2.26
N GLN A 79 -3.26 -8.24 -3.08
CA GLN A 79 -4.48 -9.05 -3.26
C GLN A 79 -4.97 -9.62 -1.93
N ARG A 80 -4.07 -10.18 -1.11
CA ARG A 80 -4.44 -10.67 0.24
C ARG A 80 -4.95 -9.56 1.16
N LEU A 81 -4.36 -8.37 1.10
CA LEU A 81 -4.83 -7.22 1.88
C LEU A 81 -6.24 -6.79 1.44
N LEU A 82 -6.50 -6.78 0.14
CA LEU A 82 -7.81 -6.44 -0.43
C LEU A 82 -8.87 -7.50 -0.13
N GLU A 83 -8.52 -8.78 -0.18
CA GLU A 83 -9.38 -9.88 0.24
C GLU A 83 -9.80 -9.70 1.71
N SER A 84 -8.90 -9.24 2.58
CA SER A 84 -9.22 -8.98 4.00
C SER A 84 -10.02 -7.69 4.24
N ALA A 85 -10.16 -6.81 3.24
CA ALA A 85 -10.72 -5.47 3.43
C ALA A 85 -12.17 -5.49 3.90
N HIS A 86 -12.98 -6.45 3.47
CA HIS A 86 -14.37 -6.58 3.92
C HIS A 86 -14.48 -6.79 5.45
N VAL A 87 -13.53 -7.49 6.06
CA VAL A 87 -13.47 -7.67 7.52
C VAL A 87 -13.03 -6.38 8.20
N ARG A 88 -12.01 -5.71 7.65
CA ARG A 88 -11.47 -4.45 8.20
C ARG A 88 -12.48 -3.28 8.12
N LEU A 89 -13.28 -3.25 7.06
CA LEU A 89 -14.24 -2.17 6.78
C LEU A 89 -15.68 -2.48 7.22
N GLY A 90 -16.04 -3.74 7.44
CA GLY A 90 -17.43 -4.20 7.56
C GLY A 90 -18.21 -3.74 8.80
N SER A 91 -17.59 -3.11 9.79
CA SER A 91 -18.26 -2.64 11.01
C SER A 91 -18.93 -1.27 10.87
N TRP A 92 -18.81 -0.59 9.73
CA TRP A 92 -19.36 0.75 9.53
C TRP A 92 -20.33 0.82 8.34
N SER A 93 -21.42 1.56 8.52
CA SER A 93 -22.42 1.77 7.47
C SER A 93 -22.02 2.93 6.57
N ASP A 94 -22.04 2.70 5.25
CA ASP A 94 -21.85 3.73 4.20
C ASP A 94 -22.83 4.91 4.31
N ALA A 95 -23.91 4.77 5.10
CA ALA A 95 -24.88 5.83 5.37
C ALA A 95 -24.37 6.89 6.37
N SER A 96 -23.23 6.65 7.03
CA SER A 96 -22.68 7.56 8.03
C SER A 96 -21.75 8.58 7.39
N SER A 97 -21.97 9.85 7.70
CA SER A 97 -21.21 10.96 7.12
C SER A 97 -19.71 10.89 7.49
N MET A 98 -18.84 11.26 6.55
CA MET A 98 -17.37 11.17 6.70
C MET A 98 -16.84 11.97 7.90
N ASP A 99 -17.53 13.03 8.34
CA ASP A 99 -17.20 13.80 9.54
C ASP A 99 -17.38 12.99 10.84
N ARG A 100 -18.21 11.95 10.84
CA ARG A 100 -18.52 11.12 12.01
C ARG A 100 -17.80 9.77 12.06
N MET A 101 -17.08 9.41 11.00
CA MET A 101 -16.35 8.14 10.90
C MET A 101 -15.22 8.03 11.95
N PRO A 102 -15.00 6.91 12.65
CA PRO A 102 -13.83 6.78 13.51
C PRO A 102 -12.52 6.97 12.73
N ALA A 103 -11.50 7.55 13.34
CA ALA A 103 -10.20 7.80 12.68
C ALA A 103 -9.55 6.51 12.16
N SER A 104 -9.68 5.41 12.92
CA SER A 104 -9.23 4.08 12.49
C SER A 104 -9.94 3.61 11.22
N HIS A 105 -11.24 3.84 11.11
CA HIS A 105 -12.03 3.42 9.95
C HIS A 105 -11.71 4.26 8.71
N LEU A 106 -11.54 5.57 8.90
CA LEU A 106 -11.09 6.46 7.83
C LEU A 106 -9.69 6.07 7.34
N PHE A 107 -8.80 5.66 8.25
CA PHE A 107 -7.48 5.16 7.88
C PHE A 107 -7.58 3.87 7.06
N GLU A 108 -8.39 2.89 7.48
CA GLU A 108 -8.62 1.66 6.72
C GLU A 108 -9.20 1.93 5.33
N TRP A 109 -10.13 2.88 5.22
CA TRP A 109 -10.69 3.29 3.93
C TRP A 109 -9.64 3.88 3.00
N VAL A 110 -8.80 4.79 3.51
CA VAL A 110 -7.66 5.34 2.74
C VAL A 110 -6.66 4.25 2.37
N SER A 111 -6.38 3.31 3.29
CA SER A 111 -5.48 2.17 3.03
C SER A 111 -6.01 1.32 1.89
N HIS A 112 -7.28 0.96 1.91
CA HIS A 112 -7.93 0.17 0.87
C HIS A 112 -7.86 0.86 -0.50
N ASP A 113 -8.14 2.16 -0.58
CA ASP A 113 -8.04 2.91 -1.85
C ASP A 113 -6.60 2.99 -2.35
N CYS A 114 -5.62 3.19 -1.45
CA CYS A 114 -4.20 3.16 -1.80
C CYS A 114 -3.76 1.77 -2.28
N GLU A 115 -4.20 0.70 -1.61
CA GLU A 115 -3.90 -0.70 -1.96
C GLU A 115 -4.43 -1.02 -3.37
N LYS A 116 -5.66 -0.61 -3.70
CA LYS A 116 -6.24 -0.78 -5.05
C LYS A 116 -5.46 -0.03 -6.12
N LEU A 117 -5.10 1.22 -5.83
CA LEU A 117 -4.34 2.04 -6.78
C LEU A 117 -2.94 1.45 -7.03
N GLU A 118 -2.24 1.05 -5.97
CA GLU A 118 -0.92 0.42 -6.09
C GLU A 118 -1.00 -0.89 -6.87
N LEU A 119 -2.02 -1.72 -6.62
CA LEU A 119 -2.20 -2.97 -7.33
C LEU A 119 -2.41 -2.73 -8.84
N ALA A 120 -3.32 -1.82 -9.20
CA ALA A 120 -3.58 -1.50 -10.61
C ALA A 120 -2.31 -0.98 -11.32
N GLN A 121 -1.49 -0.17 -10.65
CA GLN A 121 -0.21 0.31 -11.19
C GLN A 121 0.81 -0.82 -11.38
N LEU A 122 0.85 -1.79 -10.46
CA LEU A 122 1.74 -2.95 -10.60
C LEU A 122 1.28 -3.82 -11.76
N GLU A 123 -0.02 -4.09 -11.89
CA GLU A 123 -0.60 -4.89 -12.96
C GLU A 123 -0.39 -4.25 -14.34
N ASP A 124 -0.56 -2.94 -14.47
CA ASP A 124 -0.28 -2.19 -15.71
C ASP A 124 1.21 -2.21 -16.08
N ALA A 125 2.09 -2.22 -15.08
CA ALA A 125 3.54 -2.29 -15.28
C ALA A 125 4.08 -3.71 -15.51
N MET A 126 3.24 -4.76 -15.41
CA MET A 126 3.68 -6.14 -15.61
C MET A 126 3.93 -6.43 -17.09
N SER A 127 5.01 -7.15 -17.37
CA SER A 127 5.16 -7.79 -18.68
C SER A 127 4.16 -8.96 -18.83
N PRO A 128 3.85 -9.41 -20.06
CA PRO A 128 2.97 -10.56 -20.27
C PRO A 128 3.43 -11.83 -19.53
N ALA A 129 4.75 -12.04 -19.42
CA ALA A 129 5.30 -13.16 -18.66
C ALA A 129 5.06 -13.02 -17.15
N GLU A 130 5.22 -11.81 -16.60
CA GLU A 130 4.94 -11.53 -15.19
C GLU A 130 3.45 -11.68 -14.87
N ALA A 131 2.57 -11.17 -15.72
CA ALA A 131 1.12 -11.30 -15.58
C ALA A 131 0.68 -12.77 -15.59
N ALA A 132 1.26 -13.61 -16.47
CA ALA A 132 0.98 -15.04 -16.49
C ALA A 132 1.41 -15.74 -15.19
N ILE A 133 2.58 -15.39 -14.64
CA ILE A 133 3.05 -15.93 -13.35
C ILE A 133 2.12 -15.48 -12.22
N TYR A 134 1.71 -14.22 -12.22
CA TYR A 134 0.82 -13.63 -11.23
C TYR A 134 -0.54 -14.33 -11.21
N VAL A 135 -1.19 -14.50 -12.37
CA VAL A 135 -2.48 -15.23 -12.49
C VAL A 135 -2.35 -16.67 -12.01
N GLN A 136 -1.33 -17.41 -12.47
CA GLN A 136 -1.10 -18.78 -12.00
C GLN A 136 -0.85 -18.87 -10.49
N SER A 137 -0.24 -17.83 -9.91
CA SER A 137 0.02 -17.78 -8.47
C SER A 137 -1.27 -17.48 -7.69
N LEU A 138 -2.16 -16.66 -8.23
CA LEU A 138 -3.48 -16.39 -7.64
C LEU A 138 -4.36 -17.64 -7.63
N ASP A 139 -4.43 -18.37 -8.73
CA ASP A 139 -5.23 -19.61 -8.81
C ASP A 139 -4.82 -20.62 -7.73
N ARG A 140 -3.51 -20.69 -7.42
CA ARG A 140 -2.98 -21.56 -6.35
C ARG A 140 -3.26 -21.08 -4.93
N LEU A 141 -3.57 -19.80 -4.75
CA LEU A 141 -3.93 -19.23 -3.44
C LEU A 141 -5.43 -19.35 -3.17
N GLN A 142 -6.24 -19.46 -4.22
CA GLN A 142 -7.70 -19.51 -4.15
C GLN A 142 -8.29 -20.93 -4.27
N GLY A 143 -7.52 -21.89 -4.81
CA GLY A 143 -7.85 -23.33 -4.83
C GLY A 143 -7.29 -24.08 -3.63
#